data_AF-A0A239LC72-F1
#
_entry.id   AF-A0A239LC72-F1
#
_cell.length_a   1.000
_cell.length_b   1.000
_cell.length_c   1.000
_cell.angle_alpha   90.00
_cell.angle_beta   90.00
_cell.angle_gamma   90.00
#
_symmetry.space_group_name_H-M   'P 1'
#
loop_
_entity.id
_entity.type
_entity.pdbx_description
1 polymer ?
#
loop_
_entity_poly.entity_id
_entity_poly.type
_entity_poly.pdbx_seq_one_letter_code
_entity_poly.pdbx_strand_id
1 'polypeptide(L)'
;MNAAAKPCGNLPDAPADSWRYGACNLPADHSGDHVNDACHTWARTPARGMSEGIAGLRLLPWTELNGKPAYTPDDNPSGLIARLADETEHAQIERAADVLSKITELLDLSKTTRLINEPSRVLLTAASTSLVDVLRVAVSRGMRLDGMRTDDSTEDEPAEPTGG
;
A
#
# COMPACT_ATOMS: atom_id res chain seq x y z
N MET A 1 -30.59 -7.43 -31.50
CA MET A 1 -29.47 -6.75 -32.17
C MET A 1 -28.70 -6.01 -31.09
N ASN A 2 -27.67 -6.64 -30.50
CA ASN A 2 -26.88 -6.01 -29.45
C ASN A 2 -25.94 -5.00 -30.10
N ALA A 3 -26.09 -3.72 -29.74
CA ALA A 3 -25.13 -2.70 -30.07
C ALA A 3 -23.80 -3.06 -29.42
N ALA A 4 -22.75 -3.22 -30.22
CA ALA A 4 -21.40 -3.42 -29.72
C ALA A 4 -21.01 -2.22 -28.86
N ALA A 5 -20.78 -2.44 -27.56
CA ALA A 5 -20.26 -1.43 -26.66
C ALA A 5 -18.92 -0.93 -27.21
N LYS A 6 -18.80 0.40 -27.40
CA LYS A 6 -17.57 1.00 -27.91
C LYS A 6 -16.53 1.05 -26.79
N PRO A 7 -15.25 0.73 -27.07
CA PRO A 7 -14.19 0.93 -26.08
C PRO A 7 -14.08 2.41 -25.72
N CYS A 8 -13.78 2.69 -24.45
CA CYS A 8 -13.69 4.04 -23.86
C CYS A 8 -12.83 5.05 -24.64
N GLY A 9 -11.87 4.60 -25.45
CA GLY A 9 -11.04 5.46 -26.31
C GLY A 9 -11.77 6.13 -27.49
N ASN A 10 -13.07 5.91 -27.66
CA ASN A 10 -13.88 6.47 -28.75
C ASN A 10 -15.00 7.43 -28.27
N LEU A 11 -14.90 7.97 -27.05
CA LEU A 11 -15.81 9.04 -26.59
C LEU A 11 -15.41 10.38 -27.22
N PRO A 12 -16.31 11.07 -27.94
CA PRO A 12 -15.99 12.31 -28.65
C PRO A 12 -15.62 13.50 -27.73
N ASP A 13 -15.96 13.42 -26.44
CA ASP A 13 -15.81 14.53 -25.47
C ASP A 13 -14.83 14.22 -24.31
N ALA A 14 -14.00 13.17 -24.41
CA ALA A 14 -13.04 12.86 -23.36
C ALA A 14 -11.89 13.90 -23.36
N PRO A 15 -11.55 14.51 -22.20
CA PRO A 15 -10.44 15.46 -22.13
C PRO A 15 -9.12 14.76 -22.46
N ALA A 16 -8.21 15.45 -23.16
CA ALA A 16 -6.99 14.85 -23.73
C ALA A 16 -6.03 14.21 -22.70
N ASP A 17 -6.17 14.56 -21.41
CA ASP A 17 -5.41 14.04 -20.28
C ASP A 17 -6.06 12.84 -19.57
N SER A 18 -7.25 12.42 -19.99
CA SER A 18 -7.99 11.25 -19.46
C SER A 18 -7.26 9.91 -19.65
N TRP A 19 -6.14 9.92 -20.38
CA TRP A 19 -5.26 8.78 -20.66
C TRP A 19 -3.88 8.88 -20.01
N ARG A 20 -3.67 9.81 -19.06
CA ARG A 20 -2.41 9.85 -18.31
C ARG A 20 -2.21 8.53 -17.57
N TYR A 21 -1.06 7.89 -17.81
CA TYR A 21 -0.64 6.62 -17.20
C TYR A 21 -1.35 5.35 -17.69
N GLY A 22 -2.07 5.40 -18.82
CA GLY A 22 -2.68 4.20 -19.39
C GLY A 22 -3.82 3.64 -18.53
N ALA A 23 -4.60 4.51 -17.88
CA ALA A 23 -5.85 4.16 -17.21
C ALA A 23 -6.90 5.26 -17.49
N CYS A 24 -8.18 4.87 -17.60
CA CYS A 24 -9.28 5.82 -17.76
C CYS A 24 -9.60 6.45 -16.39
N ASN A 25 -9.60 7.78 -16.31
CA ASN A 25 -9.89 8.54 -15.09
C ASN A 25 -11.30 9.16 -15.06
N LEU A 26 -12.21 8.70 -15.92
CA LEU A 26 -13.60 9.18 -15.95
C LEU A 26 -14.40 8.63 -14.76
N PRO A 27 -15.44 9.36 -14.28
CA PRO A 27 -16.36 8.85 -13.28
C PRO A 27 -16.96 7.50 -13.69
N ALA A 28 -17.18 6.60 -12.73
CA ALA A 28 -17.63 5.23 -12.95
C ALA A 28 -19.10 5.09 -13.43
N ASP A 29 -19.76 6.20 -13.81
CA ASP A 29 -21.17 6.23 -14.19
C ASP A 29 -21.41 5.94 -15.70
N HIS A 30 -20.35 5.69 -16.47
CA HIS A 30 -20.48 5.30 -17.87
C HIS A 30 -20.46 3.78 -18.08
N SER A 31 -21.39 3.28 -18.89
CA SER A 31 -21.60 1.87 -19.20
C SER A 31 -20.70 1.37 -20.34
N GLY A 32 -19.38 1.55 -20.19
CA GLY A 32 -18.37 1.08 -21.15
C GLY A 32 -17.53 -0.08 -20.62
N ASP A 33 -17.19 -1.03 -21.48
CA ASP A 33 -16.19 -2.07 -21.16
C ASP A 33 -14.80 -1.41 -21.04
N HIS A 34 -14.23 -1.46 -19.83
CA HIS A 34 -12.91 -0.90 -19.55
C HIS A 34 -11.83 -1.83 -20.12
N VAL A 35 -11.12 -1.37 -21.16
CA VAL A 35 -10.05 -2.14 -21.83
C VAL A 35 -8.85 -2.39 -20.89
N ASN A 36 -8.77 -1.63 -19.79
CA ASN A 36 -7.80 -1.85 -18.73
C ASN A 36 -8.50 -2.46 -17.51
N ASP A 37 -8.81 -3.75 -17.64
CA ASP A 37 -9.33 -4.61 -16.57
C ASP A 37 -8.36 -4.72 -15.36
N ALA A 38 -7.20 -4.05 -15.42
CA ALA A 38 -6.24 -3.91 -14.33
C ALA A 38 -6.84 -3.23 -13.08
N CYS A 39 -7.93 -2.46 -13.20
CA CYS A 39 -8.62 -1.86 -12.04
C CYS A 39 -9.79 -2.71 -11.48
N HIS A 40 -10.24 -3.74 -12.19
CA HIS A 40 -11.31 -4.65 -11.71
C HIS A 40 -10.84 -6.10 -11.47
N THR A 41 -9.66 -6.49 -11.96
CA THR A 41 -9.09 -7.83 -11.71
C THR A 41 -8.42 -7.96 -10.33
N TRP A 42 -7.84 -6.90 -9.77
CA TRP A 42 -7.34 -6.93 -8.38
C TRP A 42 -8.47 -7.00 -7.34
N ALA A 43 -9.69 -6.58 -7.70
CA ALA A 43 -10.89 -6.78 -6.89
C ALA A 43 -11.39 -8.25 -6.93
N ARG A 44 -10.80 -9.12 -7.76
CA ARG A 44 -11.17 -10.53 -7.91
C ARG A 44 -10.07 -11.51 -7.49
N THR A 45 -9.00 -11.04 -6.85
CA THR A 45 -8.21 -11.92 -5.99
C THR A 45 -8.99 -12.08 -4.69
N PRO A 46 -9.29 -13.30 -4.23
CA PRO A 46 -9.83 -13.48 -2.90
C PRO A 46 -8.71 -13.15 -1.90
N ALA A 47 -8.56 -11.86 -1.57
CA ALA A 47 -8.14 -11.48 -0.21
C ALA A 47 -9.21 -11.87 0.84
N ARG A 48 -10.25 -12.62 0.43
CA ARG A 48 -11.21 -13.32 1.27
C ARG A 48 -10.49 -14.42 2.04
N GLY A 49 -9.89 -14.03 3.16
CA GLY A 49 -9.31 -14.91 4.17
C GLY A 49 -8.26 -14.28 5.08
N MET A 50 -7.73 -13.09 4.75
CA MET A 50 -6.55 -12.53 5.45
C MET A 50 -6.86 -11.44 6.49
N SER A 51 -8.12 -11.22 6.86
CA SER A 51 -8.50 -10.09 7.73
C SER A 51 -9.60 -10.39 8.76
N GLU A 52 -9.72 -11.64 9.19
CA GLU A 52 -10.43 -11.91 10.45
C GLU A 52 -9.38 -12.06 11.55
N GLY A 53 -8.78 -10.92 11.92
CA GLY A 53 -7.88 -10.85 13.06
C GLY A 53 -8.64 -11.22 14.33
N ILE A 54 -7.94 -11.83 15.29
CA ILE A 54 -8.51 -12.02 16.63
C ILE A 54 -8.69 -10.62 17.21
N ALA A 55 -9.94 -10.19 17.42
CA ALA A 55 -10.26 -8.85 17.90
C ALA A 55 -9.42 -8.51 19.14
N GLY A 56 -8.60 -7.46 19.07
CA GLY A 56 -7.70 -7.02 20.13
C GLY A 56 -6.24 -7.45 20.00
N LEU A 57 -5.90 -8.44 19.15
CA LEU A 57 -4.51 -8.86 18.92
C LEU A 57 -3.96 -8.33 17.60
N ARG A 58 -2.68 -7.97 17.60
CA ARG A 58 -1.98 -7.47 16.41
C ARG A 58 -1.52 -8.65 15.56
N LEU A 59 -1.74 -8.54 14.24
CA LEU A 59 -1.14 -9.43 13.26
C LEU A 59 0.37 -9.13 13.12
N LEU A 60 1.20 -10.16 13.16
CA LEU A 60 2.65 -10.05 13.03
C LEU A 60 3.07 -10.07 11.54
N PRO A 61 4.19 -9.41 11.18
CA PRO A 61 4.67 -9.33 9.80
C PRO A 61 5.38 -10.62 9.31
N TRP A 62 5.29 -11.71 10.08
CA TRP A 62 5.76 -13.04 9.76
C TRP A 62 4.66 -14.07 10.00
N THR A 63 4.78 -15.21 9.33
CA THR A 63 3.88 -16.35 9.52
C THR A 63 4.44 -17.33 10.56
N GLU A 64 3.57 -18.15 11.11
CA GLU A 64 3.97 -19.37 11.81
C GLU A 64 4.67 -20.35 10.86
N LEU A 65 5.32 -21.38 11.42
CA LEU A 65 6.02 -22.42 10.66
C LEU A 65 5.09 -23.18 9.68
N ASN A 66 3.80 -23.24 10.01
CA ASN A 66 2.76 -23.88 9.20
C ASN A 66 2.16 -22.95 8.11
N GLY A 67 2.68 -21.73 7.98
CA GLY A 67 2.20 -20.71 7.04
C GLY A 67 0.95 -19.95 7.50
N LYS A 68 0.46 -20.16 8.73
CA LYS A 68 -0.67 -19.42 9.28
C LYS A 68 -0.26 -18.00 9.70
N PRO A 69 -1.21 -17.04 9.68
CA PRO A 69 -0.98 -15.71 10.26
C PRO A 69 -0.62 -15.83 11.74
N ALA A 70 0.46 -15.16 12.16
CA ALA A 70 0.87 -15.12 13.56
C ALA A 70 0.35 -13.83 14.22
N TYR A 71 -0.03 -13.90 15.50
CA TYR A 71 -0.55 -12.76 16.25
C TYR A 71 0.25 -12.52 17.52
N THR A 72 0.18 -11.31 18.09
CA THR A 72 0.75 -11.03 19.41
C THR A 72 0.12 -11.91 20.48
N PRO A 73 0.88 -12.30 21.53
CA PRO A 73 0.36 -13.11 22.62
C PRO A 73 -0.63 -12.34 23.52
N ASP A 74 -0.48 -11.03 23.60
CA ASP A 74 -1.32 -10.08 24.33
C ASP A 74 -1.53 -8.80 23.50
N ASP A 75 -2.33 -7.89 24.03
CA ASP A 75 -2.61 -6.58 23.44
C ASP A 75 -1.59 -5.50 23.86
N ASN A 76 -0.46 -5.89 24.49
CA ASN A 76 0.54 -4.94 24.97
C ASN A 76 1.36 -4.36 23.80
N PRO A 77 1.17 -3.07 23.45
CA PRO A 77 1.85 -2.46 22.30
C PRO A 77 3.36 -2.29 22.53
N SER A 78 3.82 -2.35 23.80
CA SER A 78 5.23 -2.18 24.18
C SER A 78 5.95 -3.51 24.46
N GLY A 79 5.25 -4.64 24.32
CA GLY A 79 5.80 -5.97 24.56
C GLY A 79 6.94 -6.33 23.60
N LEU A 80 7.79 -7.27 24.00
CA LEU A 80 8.96 -7.71 23.21
C LEU A 80 8.59 -8.11 21.77
N ILE A 81 7.49 -8.85 21.62
CA ILE A 81 7.00 -9.31 20.31
C ILE A 81 6.46 -8.15 19.47
N ALA A 82 5.77 -7.19 20.08
CA ALA A 82 5.27 -5.99 19.39
C ALA A 82 6.43 -5.13 18.86
N ARG A 83 7.49 -4.94 19.66
CA ARG A 83 8.70 -4.21 19.22
C ARG A 83 9.44 -4.93 18.08
N LEU A 84 9.56 -6.25 18.16
CA LEU A 84 10.13 -7.04 17.07
C LEU A 84 9.29 -6.94 15.78
N ALA A 85 7.97 -6.85 15.92
CA ALA A 85 7.07 -6.61 14.81
C ALA A 85 7.32 -5.23 14.18
N ASP A 86 7.45 -4.18 14.99
CA ASP A 86 7.77 -2.83 14.51
C ASP A 86 9.11 -2.79 13.74
N GLU A 87 10.16 -3.39 14.31
CA GLU A 87 11.48 -3.48 13.67
C GLU A 87 11.41 -4.24 12.33
N THR A 88 10.64 -5.34 12.29
CA THR A 88 10.49 -6.12 11.08
C THR A 88 9.67 -5.40 10.01
N GLU A 89 8.57 -4.75 10.40
CA GLU A 89 7.75 -3.93 9.50
C GLU A 89 8.57 -2.79 8.91
N HIS A 90 9.36 -2.10 9.74
CA HIS A 90 10.28 -1.06 9.28
C HIS A 90 11.26 -1.60 8.23
N ALA A 91 11.94 -2.71 8.53
CA ALA A 91 12.87 -3.34 7.59
C ALA A 91 12.19 -3.87 6.32
N GLN A 92 10.91 -4.27 6.37
CA GLN A 92 10.14 -4.65 5.18
C GLN A 92 9.78 -3.44 4.31
N ILE A 93 9.41 -2.31 4.93
CA ILE A 93 9.15 -1.04 4.24
C ILE A 93 10.41 -0.53 3.54
N GLU A 94 11.57 -0.56 4.22
CA GLU A 94 12.86 -0.19 3.61
C GLU A 94 13.19 -1.08 2.41
N ARG A 95 13.05 -2.41 2.55
CA ARG A 95 13.24 -3.33 1.43
C ARG A 95 12.29 -3.06 0.26
N ALA A 96 11.05 -2.69 0.53
CA ALA A 96 10.09 -2.33 -0.53
C ALA A 96 10.54 -1.06 -1.28
N ALA A 97 11.11 -0.07 -0.58
CA ALA A 97 11.71 1.10 -1.21
C ALA A 97 12.93 0.74 -2.08
N ASP A 98 13.81 -0.16 -1.60
CA ASP A 98 14.95 -0.64 -2.39
C ASP A 98 14.50 -1.36 -3.67
N VAL A 99 13.47 -2.21 -3.57
CA VAL A 99 12.89 -2.91 -4.73
C VAL A 99 12.32 -1.91 -5.73
N LEU A 100 11.61 -0.89 -5.25
CA LEU A 100 11.09 0.18 -6.11
C LEU A 100 12.22 0.92 -6.85
N SER A 101 13.33 1.23 -6.17
CA SER A 101 14.51 1.85 -6.82
C SER A 101 15.05 0.97 -7.94
N LYS A 102 15.24 -0.33 -7.68
CA LYS A 102 15.75 -1.29 -8.67
C LYS A 102 14.81 -1.46 -9.87
N ILE A 103 13.50 -1.49 -9.64
CA ILE A 103 12.51 -1.56 -10.72
C ILE A 103 12.59 -0.29 -11.58
N THR A 104 12.72 0.87 -10.96
CA THR A 104 12.83 2.16 -11.66
C THR A 104 14.09 2.23 -12.51
N GLU A 105 15.24 1.83 -11.95
CA GLU A 105 16.51 1.73 -12.68
C GLU A 105 16.39 0.77 -13.89
N LEU A 106 15.81 -0.41 -13.70
CA LEU A 106 15.62 -1.38 -14.78
C LEU A 106 14.71 -0.82 -15.90
N LEU A 107 13.63 -0.13 -15.53
CA LEU A 107 12.74 0.55 -16.48
C LEU A 107 13.45 1.67 -17.24
N ASP A 108 14.34 2.42 -16.59
CA ASP A 108 15.12 3.48 -17.23
C ASP A 108 16.20 2.92 -18.17
N LEU A 109 16.97 1.93 -17.73
CA LEU A 109 17.95 1.26 -18.61
C LEU A 109 17.26 0.66 -19.83
N SER A 110 16.08 0.07 -19.66
CA SER A 110 15.36 -0.55 -20.78
C SER A 110 14.87 0.44 -21.84
N LYS A 111 14.97 1.76 -21.63
CA LYS A 111 14.68 2.77 -22.68
C LYS A 111 15.78 2.82 -23.74
N THR A 112 17.02 2.50 -23.37
CA THR A 112 18.19 2.56 -24.26
C THR A 112 18.71 1.18 -24.66
N THR A 113 18.34 0.14 -23.91
CA THR A 113 18.74 -1.24 -24.19
C THR A 113 17.57 -2.22 -24.11
N ARG A 114 17.64 -3.33 -24.85
CA ARG A 114 16.59 -4.37 -24.90
C ARG A 114 16.72 -5.38 -23.75
N LEU A 115 16.85 -4.89 -22.51
CA LEU A 115 17.05 -5.74 -21.32
C LEU A 115 15.79 -6.49 -20.88
N ILE A 116 14.61 -5.92 -21.15
CA ILE A 116 13.32 -6.52 -20.79
C ILE A 116 12.40 -6.48 -22.01
N ASN A 117 11.48 -7.46 -22.09
CA ASN A 117 10.46 -7.49 -23.13
C ASN A 117 9.27 -6.55 -22.77
N GLU A 118 8.46 -6.19 -23.77
CA GLU A 118 7.33 -5.27 -23.57
C GLU A 118 6.32 -5.74 -22.51
N PRO A 119 5.91 -7.01 -22.45
CA PRO A 119 5.04 -7.48 -21.36
C PRO A 119 5.64 -7.24 -19.97
N SER A 120 6.94 -7.46 -19.79
CA SER A 120 7.63 -7.22 -18.52
C SER A 120 7.69 -5.74 -18.18
N ARG A 121 7.88 -4.85 -19.18
CA ARG A 121 7.87 -3.39 -18.98
C ARG A 121 6.53 -2.92 -18.44
N VAL A 122 5.43 -3.41 -19.01
CA VAL A 122 4.07 -3.08 -18.55
C VAL A 122 3.87 -3.53 -17.11
N LEU A 123 4.22 -4.78 -16.79
CA LEU A 123 4.07 -5.33 -15.43
C LEU A 123 4.95 -4.59 -14.40
N LEU A 124 6.20 -4.28 -14.74
CA LEU A 124 7.10 -3.56 -13.85
C LEU A 124 6.67 -2.11 -13.62
N THR A 125 6.08 -1.46 -14.62
CA THR A 125 5.50 -0.11 -14.47
C THR A 125 4.27 -0.14 -13.55
N ALA A 126 3.42 -1.15 -13.68
CA ALA A 126 2.30 -1.34 -12.76
C ALA A 126 2.79 -1.65 -11.33
N ALA A 127 3.79 -2.52 -11.19
CA ALA A 127 4.38 -2.86 -9.90
C ALA A 127 5.03 -1.67 -9.20
N SER A 128 5.78 -0.83 -9.93
CA SER A 128 6.39 0.37 -9.36
C SER A 128 5.33 1.36 -8.87
N THR A 129 4.26 1.56 -9.64
CA THR A 129 3.13 2.42 -9.27
C THR A 129 2.45 1.91 -7.99
N SER A 130 2.12 0.63 -7.92
CA SER A 130 1.51 0.02 -6.73
C SER A 130 2.42 0.08 -5.50
N LEU A 131 3.73 -0.12 -5.66
CA LEU A 131 4.68 0.00 -4.55
C LEU A 131 4.78 1.44 -4.02
N VAL A 132 4.77 2.44 -4.90
CA VAL A 132 4.72 3.85 -4.49
C VAL A 132 3.49 4.10 -3.61
N ASP A 133 2.32 3.65 -4.04
CA ASP A 133 1.07 3.84 -3.30
C ASP A 133 1.10 3.13 -1.94
N VAL A 134 1.57 1.88 -1.88
CA VAL A 134 1.68 1.11 -0.63
C VAL A 134 2.67 1.78 0.34
N LEU A 135 3.83 2.22 -0.14
CA LEU A 135 4.80 2.95 0.68
C LEU A 135 4.21 4.25 1.23
N ARG A 136 3.44 4.97 0.41
CA ARG A 136 2.76 6.21 0.85
C ARG A 136 1.71 5.93 1.94
N VAL A 137 0.97 4.83 1.82
CA VAL A 137 0.04 4.37 2.86
C VAL A 137 0.78 3.98 4.14
N ALA A 138 1.93 3.30 4.03
CA ALA A 138 2.74 2.90 5.17
C ALA A 138 3.25 4.13 5.95
N VAL A 139 3.81 5.13 5.25
CA VAL A 139 4.23 6.40 5.87
C VAL A 139 3.06 7.10 6.54
N SER A 140 1.91 7.22 5.86
CA SER A 140 0.71 7.85 6.41
C SER A 140 0.20 7.13 7.68
N ARG A 141 0.29 5.81 7.73
CA ARG A 141 -0.09 5.01 8.91
C ARG A 141 0.90 5.21 10.05
N GLY A 142 2.20 5.18 9.77
CA GLY A 142 3.25 5.43 10.78
C GLY A 142 3.07 6.78 11.48
N MET A 143 2.80 7.85 10.71
CA MET A 143 2.54 9.17 11.28
C MET A 143 1.34 9.21 12.25
N ARG A 144 0.30 8.41 12.02
CA ARG A 144 -0.85 8.34 12.94
C ARG A 144 -0.55 7.55 14.20
N LEU A 145 0.33 6.55 14.12
CA LEU A 145 0.76 5.76 15.27
C LEU A 145 1.69 6.55 16.19
N ASP A 146 2.64 7.30 15.62
CA ASP A 146 3.53 8.16 16.40
C ASP A 146 2.77 9.30 17.11
N GLY A 147 1.77 9.89 16.45
CA GLY A 147 0.92 10.91 17.06
C GLY A 147 0.12 10.42 18.28
N MET A 148 -0.16 9.11 18.36
CA MET A 148 -0.87 8.50 19.49
C MET A 148 0.06 8.16 20.67
N ARG A 149 1.38 8.31 20.52
CA ARG A 149 2.38 7.93 21.55
C ARG A 149 2.88 9.13 22.36
N THR A 150 2.22 10.30 22.27
CA THR A 150 2.72 11.59 22.81
C THR A 150 1.84 12.22 23.90
N ASP A 151 1.00 11.45 24.60
CA ASP A 151 0.13 11.95 25.67
C ASP A 151 0.48 11.44 27.08
N ASP A 152 1.76 11.37 27.46
CA ASP A 152 2.11 11.11 28.88
C ASP A 152 3.43 11.77 29.28
N SER A 153 3.40 13.09 29.53
CA SER A 153 4.38 13.81 30.38
C SER A 153 4.01 15.27 30.60
N THR A 154 2.80 15.53 31.12
CA THR A 154 2.52 16.78 31.85
C THR A 154 1.63 16.48 33.05
N GLU A 155 2.23 15.94 34.11
CA GLU A 155 1.74 16.23 35.46
C GLU A 155 2.76 17.16 36.11
N ASP A 156 2.34 18.41 36.23
CA ASP A 156 3.01 19.51 36.88
C ASP A 156 3.45 19.12 38.30
N GLU A 157 4.73 19.31 38.59
CA GLU A 157 5.25 19.28 39.96
C GLU A 157 4.59 20.42 40.77
N PRO A 158 3.84 20.16 41.86
CA PRO A 158 3.29 21.24 42.66
C PRO A 158 4.43 21.85 43.50
N ALA A 159 4.81 23.08 43.17
CA ALA A 159 5.76 23.85 43.96
C ALA A 159 5.26 24.01 45.41
N GLU A 160 5.99 23.43 46.37
CA GLU A 160 5.77 23.68 47.80
C GLU A 160 6.05 25.15 48.15
N PRO A 161 5.18 25.84 48.92
CA PRO A 161 5.49 27.15 49.46
C PRO A 161 6.44 26.98 50.66
N THR A 162 7.68 27.42 50.50
CA THR A 162 8.61 27.60 51.61
C THR A 162 8.14 28.76 52.49
N GLY A 163 7.63 28.44 53.68
CA GLY A 163 7.25 29.41 54.69
C GLY A 163 7.54 28.90 56.10
N GLY A 164 8.54 29.51 56.76
CA GLY A 164 8.95 29.26 58.14
C GLY A 164 10.25 29.95 58.48
#